data_AF-A0A179S4B7-F1
#
_entry.id   AF-A0A179S4B7-F1
#
_cell.length_a   1.000
_cell.length_b   1.000
_cell.length_c   1.000
_cell.angle_alpha   90.00
_cell.angle_beta   90.00
_cell.angle_gamma   90.00
#
_symmetry.space_group_name_H-M   'P 1'
#
loop_
_entity.id
_entity.type
_entity.pdbx_description
1 polymer ?
#
loop_
_entity_poly.entity_id
_entity_poly.type
_entity_poly.pdbx_seq_one_letter_code
_entity_poly.pdbx_strand_id
1 'polypeptide(L)'
;MTRALLAFSLVLVLAGQALSGPALAAPSAPAPAAPVAEGGKEETVEQALCRLIEGAAKSKGLPVAFLTRLIWRESSFRPGVVSRAGAQGVAQFMPGTAQERGLSDPFDPEQAIPAAAHLLIDLRGRFGNLGLAAAAYNGGPGRVAAWLAGTGGLPAETRAYVSAITGRSAEDWAAAAKAEPKGDLAEPAGTRCLQVTAALRIRGRTDTFFAEAAAVLAPWGVQLAGNFSKSIALASFGRAKDRYAAILGDVRPMVIGTRLRNRGTRAFYRIRVPAETRTGAEALCGRIRGVGGACIVLKT
;
A
#
# COMPACT_ATOMS: atom_id res chain seq x y z
N MET A 1 64.33 -20.93 65.09
CA MET A 1 64.20 -22.04 64.13
C MET A 1 64.70 -21.51 62.78
N THR A 2 65.72 -22.18 62.22
CA THR A 2 66.33 -22.01 60.87
C THR A 2 66.75 -20.59 60.44
N ARG A 3 68.02 -20.16 60.63
CA ARG A 3 69.25 -20.43 59.80
C ARG A 3 69.08 -19.98 58.34
N ALA A 4 70.01 -19.31 57.66
CA ALA A 4 71.31 -18.74 57.99
C ALA A 4 71.71 -17.81 56.83
N LEU A 5 72.51 -16.78 57.13
CA LEU A 5 73.15 -15.84 56.21
C LEU A 5 74.40 -16.45 55.56
N LEU A 6 74.80 -15.80 54.44
CA LEU A 6 76.10 -15.79 53.76
C LEU A 6 76.37 -16.84 52.68
N ALA A 7 76.59 -16.38 51.44
CA ALA A 7 77.93 -16.37 50.85
C ALA A 7 78.00 -15.57 49.53
N PHE A 8 78.99 -14.68 49.49
CA PHE A 8 79.74 -14.13 48.37
C PHE A 8 79.76 -14.96 47.07
N SER A 9 79.69 -14.30 45.91
CA SER A 9 80.89 -14.07 45.06
C SER A 9 80.54 -13.40 43.74
N LEU A 10 81.27 -12.31 43.49
CA LEU A 10 81.41 -11.58 42.24
C LEU A 10 82.28 -12.40 41.27
N VAL A 11 81.79 -12.66 40.04
CA VAL A 11 82.64 -13.05 38.90
C VAL A 11 82.20 -12.24 37.68
N LEU A 12 83.11 -11.39 37.23
CA LEU A 12 83.05 -10.60 36.00
C LEU A 12 83.73 -11.43 34.89
N VAL A 13 83.04 -11.74 33.80
CA VAL A 13 83.68 -12.23 32.55
C VAL A 13 83.14 -11.44 31.36
N LEU A 14 84.12 -11.03 30.55
CA LEU A 14 84.07 -10.13 29.42
C LEU A 14 83.53 -10.77 28.11
N ALA A 15 83.06 -9.85 27.26
CA ALA A 15 83.16 -9.83 25.80
C ALA A 15 82.29 -10.78 24.95
N GLY A 16 81.59 -10.15 24.00
CA GLY A 16 80.96 -10.81 22.86
C GLY A 16 79.95 -9.90 22.17
N GLN A 17 80.42 -8.84 21.48
CA GLN A 17 79.56 -8.13 20.54
C GLN A 17 79.33 -9.02 19.31
N ALA A 18 78.07 -9.32 19.01
CA ALA A 18 77.65 -9.82 17.71
C ALA A 18 76.58 -8.87 17.16
N LEU A 19 77.00 -8.06 16.19
CA LEU A 19 76.13 -7.27 15.32
C LEU A 19 75.25 -8.24 14.51
N SER A 20 73.93 -8.09 14.61
CA SER A 20 72.99 -8.72 13.67
C SER A 20 71.97 -7.66 13.27
N GLY A 21 72.02 -7.32 11.98
CA GLY A 21 71.31 -6.20 11.37
C GLY A 21 69.78 -6.34 11.35
N PRO A 22 69.07 -5.28 10.97
CA PRO A 22 67.62 -5.26 10.98
C PRO A 22 67.07 -6.21 9.91
N ALA A 23 66.28 -7.18 10.33
CA ALA A 23 65.50 -8.03 9.44
C ALA A 23 64.43 -7.16 8.74
N LEU A 24 64.61 -6.93 7.44
CA LEU A 24 63.59 -6.38 6.55
C LEU A 24 62.37 -7.31 6.57
N ALA A 25 61.25 -6.81 7.09
CA ALA A 25 59.97 -7.49 7.05
C ALA A 25 59.53 -7.67 5.59
N ALA A 26 59.33 -8.93 5.18
CA ALA A 26 58.73 -9.24 3.89
C ALA A 26 57.26 -8.75 3.85
N PRO A 27 56.77 -8.24 2.70
CA PRO A 27 55.38 -7.86 2.56
C PRO A 27 54.48 -9.09 2.70
N SER A 28 53.50 -9.01 3.61
CA SER A 28 52.45 -10.01 3.76
C SER A 28 51.60 -10.09 2.49
N ALA A 29 51.43 -11.30 1.95
CA ALA A 29 50.53 -11.56 0.85
C ALA A 29 49.08 -11.17 1.24
N PRO A 30 48.28 -10.63 0.30
CA PRO A 30 46.88 -10.31 0.59
C PRO A 30 46.11 -11.60 0.90
N ALA A 31 45.35 -11.57 1.99
CA ALA A 31 44.47 -12.67 2.38
C ALA A 31 43.47 -12.98 1.24
N PRO A 32 43.13 -14.26 0.98
CA PRO A 32 42.14 -14.61 -0.01
C PRO A 32 40.79 -13.99 0.39
N ALA A 33 40.21 -13.23 -0.53
CA ALA A 33 38.86 -12.68 -0.38
C ALA A 33 37.89 -13.83 -0.09
N ALA A 34 37.10 -13.67 0.98
CA ALA A 34 36.04 -14.61 1.33
C ALA A 34 35.11 -14.82 0.12
N PRO A 35 34.58 -16.04 -0.07
CA PRO A 35 33.69 -16.33 -1.19
C PRO A 35 32.43 -15.48 -1.04
N VAL A 36 32.13 -14.70 -2.09
CA VAL A 36 30.88 -13.96 -2.22
C VAL A 36 29.77 -15.00 -2.27
N ALA A 37 28.94 -15.06 -1.23
CA ALA A 37 27.82 -15.98 -1.16
C ALA A 37 26.88 -15.78 -2.36
N GLU A 38 26.63 -16.87 -3.07
CA GLU A 38 25.72 -16.93 -4.20
C GLU A 38 24.25 -16.67 -3.78
N GLY A 39 23.52 -15.87 -4.58
CA GLY A 39 22.11 -16.14 -4.88
C GLY A 39 21.04 -15.69 -3.87
N GLY A 40 21.06 -14.45 -3.38
CA GLY A 40 19.90 -13.87 -2.70
C GLY A 40 18.82 -13.44 -3.71
N LYS A 41 17.62 -14.03 -3.67
CA LYS A 41 16.46 -13.42 -4.33
C LYS A 41 16.22 -12.05 -3.69
N GLU A 42 16.40 -10.96 -4.44
CA GLU A 42 16.12 -9.60 -3.96
C GLU A 42 14.69 -9.51 -3.40
N GLU A 43 14.55 -8.96 -2.20
CA GLU A 43 13.25 -8.72 -1.56
C GLU A 43 12.44 -7.75 -2.44
N THR A 44 11.23 -8.14 -2.83
CA THR A 44 10.34 -7.24 -3.57
C THR A 44 9.89 -6.08 -2.68
N VAL A 45 9.59 -4.92 -3.27
CA VAL A 45 9.04 -3.75 -2.54
C VAL A 45 7.81 -4.14 -1.69
N GLU A 46 6.95 -5.02 -2.22
CA GLU A 46 5.77 -5.49 -1.47
C GLU A 46 6.16 -6.31 -0.23
N GLN A 47 7.16 -7.18 -0.33
CA GLN A 47 7.67 -7.95 0.81
C GLN A 47 8.29 -7.02 1.87
N ALA A 48 9.10 -6.04 1.45
CA ALA A 48 9.69 -5.05 2.35
C ALA A 48 8.61 -4.24 3.09
N LEU A 49 7.61 -3.72 2.36
CA LEU A 49 6.49 -3.00 2.95
C LEU A 49 5.68 -3.88 3.91
N CYS A 50 5.43 -5.14 3.54
CA CYS A 50 4.72 -6.06 4.42
C CYS A 50 5.50 -6.37 5.70
N ARG A 51 6.83 -6.49 5.65
CA ARG A 51 7.68 -6.63 6.83
C ARG A 51 7.58 -5.42 7.76
N LEU A 52 7.60 -4.20 7.21
CA LEU A 52 7.41 -2.97 7.98
C LEU A 52 6.01 -2.90 8.63
N ILE A 53 4.96 -3.27 7.87
CA ILE A 53 3.58 -3.31 8.37
C ILE A 53 3.43 -4.33 9.50
N GLU A 54 3.93 -5.56 9.31
CA GLU A 54 3.87 -6.62 10.33
C GLU A 54 4.63 -6.20 11.60
N GLY A 55 5.81 -5.59 11.46
CA GLY A 55 6.61 -5.07 12.57
C GLY A 55 5.90 -3.94 13.33
N ALA A 56 5.38 -2.95 12.60
CA ALA A 56 4.66 -1.81 13.19
C ALA A 56 3.33 -2.23 13.85
N ALA A 57 2.60 -3.16 13.23
CA ALA A 57 1.38 -3.71 13.81
C ALA A 57 1.68 -4.43 15.13
N LYS A 58 2.70 -5.30 15.12
CA LYS A 58 3.14 -6.04 16.32
C LYS A 58 3.59 -5.09 17.44
N SER A 59 4.40 -4.07 17.14
CA SER A 59 4.92 -3.15 18.15
C SER A 59 3.84 -2.28 18.82
N LYS A 60 2.70 -2.10 18.13
CA LYS A 60 1.55 -1.32 18.62
C LYS A 60 0.37 -2.19 19.07
N GLY A 61 0.45 -3.51 18.98
CA GLY A 61 -0.67 -4.40 19.27
C GLY A 61 -1.87 -4.17 18.34
N LEU A 62 -1.62 -3.77 17.09
CA LEU A 62 -2.64 -3.65 16.06
C LEU A 62 -2.83 -4.99 15.32
N PRO A 63 -4.05 -5.31 14.87
CA PRO A 63 -4.25 -6.42 13.94
C PRO A 63 -3.52 -6.18 12.62
N VAL A 64 -2.78 -7.18 12.12
CA VAL A 64 -1.95 -7.04 10.90
C VAL A 64 -2.83 -6.72 9.70
N ALA A 65 -3.94 -7.43 9.52
CA ALA A 65 -4.86 -7.19 8.41
C ALA A 65 -5.52 -5.82 8.49
N PHE A 66 -5.75 -5.27 9.69
CA PHE A 66 -6.25 -3.90 9.84
C PHE A 66 -5.24 -2.90 9.26
N LEU A 67 -3.98 -2.93 9.72
CA LEU A 67 -2.96 -2.00 9.23
C LEU A 67 -2.65 -2.23 7.74
N THR A 68 -2.60 -3.49 7.28
CA THR A 68 -2.43 -3.82 5.86
C THR A 68 -3.54 -3.22 5.00
N ARG A 69 -4.81 -3.40 5.37
CA ARG A 69 -5.95 -2.83 4.61
C ARG A 69 -5.90 -1.32 4.61
N LEU A 70 -5.51 -0.70 5.73
CA LEU A 70 -5.38 0.74 5.85
C LEU A 70 -4.30 1.28 4.90
N ILE A 71 -3.07 0.77 4.99
CA ILE A 71 -1.96 1.22 4.13
C ILE A 71 -2.24 0.92 2.65
N TRP A 72 -2.89 -0.21 2.35
CA TRP A 72 -3.37 -0.52 1.01
C TRP A 72 -4.43 0.48 0.52
N ARG A 73 -5.34 0.90 1.40
CA ARG A 73 -6.40 1.86 1.09
C ARG A 73 -5.85 3.24 0.78
N GLU A 74 -4.79 3.64 1.47
CA GLU A 74 -4.13 4.94 1.29
C GLU A 74 -3.43 5.07 -0.07
N SER A 75 -2.55 4.12 -0.39
CA SER A 75 -1.66 4.27 -1.56
C SER A 75 -1.67 3.09 -2.52
N SER A 76 -2.30 1.97 -2.15
CA SER A 76 -2.09 0.66 -2.76
C SER A 76 -0.61 0.27 -2.79
N PHE A 77 0.07 0.54 -1.67
CA PHE A 77 1.50 0.25 -1.44
C PHE A 77 2.44 1.04 -2.38
N ARG A 78 2.04 2.24 -2.80
CA ARG A 78 2.87 3.11 -3.64
C ARG A 78 3.50 4.20 -2.75
N PRO A 79 4.81 4.16 -2.49
CA PRO A 79 5.43 5.13 -1.57
C PRO A 79 5.57 6.53 -2.18
N GLY A 80 5.68 6.66 -3.50
CA GLY A 80 5.92 7.96 -4.16
C GLY A 80 4.67 8.75 -4.57
N VAL A 81 3.50 8.51 -3.95
CA VAL A 81 2.24 9.14 -4.40
C VAL A 81 1.83 10.34 -3.55
N VAL A 82 1.29 11.35 -4.22
CA VAL A 82 0.68 12.53 -3.58
C VAL A 82 -0.78 12.61 -4.00
N SER A 83 -1.69 12.76 -3.04
CA SER A 83 -3.11 12.96 -3.35
C SER A 83 -3.38 14.37 -3.87
N ARG A 84 -4.55 14.58 -4.48
CA ARG A 84 -5.02 15.92 -4.88
C ARG A 84 -5.10 16.91 -3.69
N ALA A 85 -5.32 16.40 -2.48
CA ALA A 85 -5.37 17.20 -1.27
C ALA A 85 -3.99 17.45 -0.66
N GLY A 86 -2.93 16.82 -1.19
CA GLY A 86 -1.56 16.97 -0.70
C GLY A 86 -1.10 15.90 0.28
N ALA A 87 -1.86 14.80 0.45
CA ALA A 87 -1.45 13.68 1.31
C ALA A 87 -0.28 12.92 0.67
N GLN A 88 0.74 12.57 1.45
CA GLN A 88 2.05 12.12 0.97
C GLN A 88 2.38 10.70 1.42
N GLY A 89 3.00 9.94 0.52
CA GLY A 89 3.66 8.70 0.90
C GLY A 89 2.76 7.47 0.92
N VAL A 90 3.35 6.35 1.34
CA VAL A 90 2.65 5.06 1.43
C VAL A 90 1.47 5.09 2.41
N ALA A 91 1.56 5.92 3.46
CA ALA A 91 0.57 6.11 4.50
C ALA A 91 -0.29 7.38 4.32
N GLN A 92 -0.06 8.17 3.27
CA GLN A 92 -0.84 9.37 2.94
C GLN A 92 -0.97 10.36 4.11
N PHE A 93 0.15 10.72 4.74
CA PHE A 93 0.14 11.79 5.73
C PHE A 93 -0.12 13.15 5.08
N MET A 94 -1.02 13.93 5.66
CA MET A 94 -1.10 15.35 5.36
C MET A 94 0.16 16.07 5.88
N PRO A 95 0.68 17.11 5.20
CA PRO A 95 1.94 17.75 5.60
C PRO A 95 1.98 18.24 7.04
N GLY A 96 0.88 18.85 7.53
CA GLY A 96 0.78 19.27 8.93
C GLY A 96 0.85 18.10 9.90
N THR A 97 0.16 17.00 9.60
CA THR A 97 0.24 15.78 10.41
C THR A 97 1.63 15.16 10.34
N ALA A 98 2.28 15.13 9.18
CA ALA A 98 3.65 14.62 9.06
C ALA A 98 4.62 15.39 10.00
N GLN A 99 4.51 16.72 10.04
CA GLN A 99 5.28 17.57 10.94
C GLN A 99 4.96 17.29 12.41
N GLU A 100 3.68 17.20 12.78
CA GLU A 100 3.24 16.85 14.15
C GLU A 100 3.76 15.48 14.60
N ARG A 101 3.94 14.54 13.66
CA ARG A 101 4.49 13.20 13.93
C ARG A 101 6.00 13.12 13.81
N GLY A 102 6.69 14.22 13.52
CA GLY A 102 8.15 14.27 13.42
C GLY A 102 8.73 13.49 12.23
N LEU A 103 7.97 13.32 11.15
CA LEU A 103 8.47 12.69 9.93
C LEU A 103 9.41 13.66 9.21
N SER A 104 10.67 13.26 9.00
CA SER A 104 11.61 14.03 8.17
C SER A 104 11.33 13.82 6.68
N ASP A 105 10.87 12.62 6.31
CA ASP A 105 10.36 12.30 4.98
C ASP A 105 9.07 11.44 5.08
N PRO A 106 7.89 11.99 4.72
CA PRO A 106 6.64 11.23 4.69
C PRO A 106 6.56 10.22 3.53
N PHE A 107 7.45 10.29 2.54
CA PHE A 107 7.53 9.32 1.44
C PHE A 107 8.32 8.06 1.81
N ASP A 108 9.17 8.14 2.84
CA ASP A 108 9.95 7.01 3.37
C ASP A 108 9.03 6.03 4.14
N PRO A 109 8.83 4.79 3.64
CA PRO A 109 8.00 3.81 4.32
C PRO A 109 8.51 3.39 5.69
N GLU A 110 9.83 3.43 5.92
CA GLU A 110 10.43 3.04 7.20
C GLU A 110 10.06 4.03 8.31
N GLN A 111 9.83 5.29 7.97
CA GLN A 111 9.33 6.31 8.89
C GLN A 111 7.80 6.34 8.92
N ALA A 112 7.16 6.35 7.75
CA ALA A 112 5.73 6.59 7.63
C ALA A 112 4.87 5.45 8.21
N ILE A 113 5.24 4.17 8.00
CA ILE A 113 4.42 3.04 8.46
C ILE A 113 4.37 2.94 10.00
N PRO A 114 5.51 3.00 10.73
CA PRO A 114 5.48 3.07 12.19
C PRO A 114 4.74 4.30 12.72
N ALA A 115 4.92 5.47 12.10
CA ALA A 115 4.20 6.68 12.50
C ALA A 115 2.69 6.55 12.31
N ALA A 116 2.23 5.89 11.24
CA ALA A 116 0.82 5.60 11.00
C ALA A 116 0.25 4.67 12.08
N ALA A 117 0.99 3.60 12.43
CA ALA A 117 0.60 2.71 13.51
C ALA A 117 0.51 3.44 14.87
N HIS A 118 1.46 4.32 15.17
CA HIS A 118 1.40 5.17 16.37
C HIS A 118 0.16 6.08 16.34
N LEU A 119 -0.11 6.75 15.22
CA LEU A 119 -1.25 7.66 15.10
C LEU A 119 -2.57 6.91 15.31
N LEU A 120 -2.69 5.69 14.78
CA LEU A 120 -3.87 4.86 14.98
C LEU A 120 -4.11 4.48 16.44
N ILE A 121 -3.05 4.28 17.23
CA ILE A 121 -3.18 4.03 18.67
C ILE A 121 -3.65 5.28 19.42
N ASP A 122 -3.11 6.46 19.10
CA ASP A 122 -3.55 7.71 19.72
C ASP A 122 -5.03 7.98 19.40
N LEU A 123 -5.42 7.77 18.14
CA LEU A 123 -6.80 7.89 17.69
C LEU A 123 -7.71 6.84 18.34
N ARG A 124 -7.24 5.59 18.50
CA ARG A 124 -7.97 4.55 19.23
C ARG A 124 -8.15 4.94 20.69
N GLY A 125 -7.12 5.48 21.36
CA GLY A 125 -7.22 5.97 22.73
C GLY A 125 -8.24 7.10 22.87
N ARG A 126 -8.28 8.01 21.87
CA ARG A 126 -9.22 9.13 21.85
C ARG A 126 -10.67 8.72 21.56
N PHE A 127 -10.90 7.77 20.67
CA PHE A 127 -12.24 7.40 20.20
C PHE A 127 -12.74 6.03 20.67
N GLY A 128 -11.93 5.30 21.44
CA GLY A 128 -12.28 4.05 22.11
C GLY A 128 -12.07 2.76 21.29
N ASN A 129 -12.08 2.81 19.95
CA ASN A 129 -11.93 1.61 19.11
C ASN A 129 -11.26 1.88 17.76
N LEU A 130 -10.80 0.81 17.10
CA LEU A 130 -10.11 0.89 15.80
C LEU A 130 -10.97 1.38 14.64
N GLY A 131 -12.29 1.17 14.69
CA GLY A 131 -13.19 1.66 13.64
C GLY A 131 -13.31 3.17 13.62
N LEU A 132 -13.48 3.78 14.80
CA LEU A 132 -13.49 5.24 14.94
C LEU A 132 -12.08 5.83 14.76
N ALA A 133 -11.02 5.09 15.12
CA ALA A 133 -9.66 5.48 14.80
C ALA A 133 -9.43 5.56 13.27
N ALA A 134 -9.88 4.56 12.50
CA ALA A 134 -9.83 4.59 11.04
C ALA A 134 -10.65 5.75 10.46
N ALA A 135 -11.82 6.04 11.04
CA ALA A 135 -12.64 7.19 10.63
C ALA A 135 -11.87 8.51 10.84
N ALA A 136 -11.19 8.66 11.98
CA ALA A 136 -10.45 9.87 12.32
C ALA A 136 -9.14 10.01 11.52
N TYR A 137 -8.50 8.89 11.16
CA TYR A 137 -7.33 8.87 10.29
C TYR A 137 -7.65 9.47 8.92
N ASN A 138 -8.77 9.06 8.31
CA ASN A 138 -9.20 9.55 6.99
C ASN A 138 -9.93 10.90 7.03
N GLY A 139 -10.91 11.05 7.93
CA GLY A 139 -11.81 12.21 7.97
C GLY A 139 -11.34 13.36 8.86
N GLY A 140 -10.28 13.14 9.64
CA GLY A 140 -9.77 14.04 10.66
C GLY A 140 -10.49 13.89 12.02
N PRO A 141 -9.77 13.98 13.14
CA PRO A 141 -10.33 13.75 14.48
C PRO A 141 -11.39 14.79 14.87
N GLY A 142 -11.24 16.06 14.48
CA GLY A 142 -12.23 17.10 14.77
C GLY A 142 -13.59 16.81 14.12
N ARG A 143 -13.58 16.29 12.89
CA ARG A 143 -14.80 15.93 12.16
C ARG A 143 -15.49 14.73 12.77
N VAL A 144 -14.74 13.71 13.17
CA VAL A 144 -15.30 12.54 13.87
C VAL A 144 -15.90 12.95 15.21
N ALA A 145 -15.23 13.82 15.97
CA ALA A 145 -15.76 14.33 17.23
C ALA A 145 -17.08 15.09 17.04
N ALA A 146 -17.16 16.00 16.07
CA ALA A 146 -18.38 16.74 15.76
C ALA A 146 -19.53 15.81 15.31
N TRP A 147 -19.23 14.79 14.50
CA TRP A 147 -20.21 13.79 14.10
C TRP A 147 -20.74 12.97 15.26
N LEU A 148 -19.87 12.51 16.17
CA LEU A 148 -20.29 11.76 17.36
C LEU A 148 -21.12 12.62 18.33
N ALA A 149 -20.84 13.93 18.39
CA ALA A 149 -21.60 14.90 19.18
C ALA A 149 -22.93 15.35 18.54
N GLY A 150 -23.23 14.92 17.30
CA GLY A 150 -24.43 15.34 16.57
C GLY A 150 -24.39 16.78 16.05
N THR A 151 -23.24 17.46 16.13
CA THR A 151 -23.06 18.85 15.67
C THR A 151 -22.49 18.93 14.24
N GLY A 152 -22.22 17.79 13.61
CA GLY A 152 -21.73 17.70 12.24
C GLY A 152 -22.01 16.35 11.58
N GLY A 153 -21.62 16.22 10.31
CA GLY A 153 -21.77 14.99 9.54
C GLY A 153 -20.44 14.28 9.27
N LEU A 154 -20.49 12.96 9.13
CA LEU A 154 -19.37 12.15 8.61
C LEU A 154 -19.52 11.95 7.08
N PRO A 155 -18.51 12.31 6.27
CA PRO A 155 -18.55 12.17 4.82
C PRO A 155 -18.74 10.73 4.36
N ALA A 156 -19.43 10.55 3.23
CA ALA A 156 -19.62 9.22 2.63
C ALA A 156 -18.29 8.52 2.31
N GLU A 157 -17.26 9.28 1.92
CA GLU A 157 -15.91 8.76 1.70
C GLU A 157 -15.34 8.11 2.96
N THR A 158 -15.43 8.79 4.10
CA THR A 158 -14.93 8.28 5.39
C THR A 158 -15.76 7.08 5.87
N ARG A 159 -17.08 7.07 5.67
CA ARG A 159 -17.92 5.89 5.96
C ARG A 159 -17.49 4.68 5.14
N ALA A 160 -17.27 4.87 3.84
CA ALA A 160 -16.79 3.83 2.95
C ALA A 160 -15.38 3.34 3.32
N TYR A 161 -14.51 4.27 3.74
CA TYR A 161 -13.16 3.96 4.21
C TYR A 161 -13.18 3.02 5.43
N VAL A 162 -14.00 3.32 6.44
CA VAL A 162 -14.17 2.46 7.64
C VAL A 162 -14.68 1.08 7.26
N SER A 163 -15.69 1.01 6.39
CA SER A 163 -16.25 -0.27 5.94
C SER A 163 -15.23 -1.12 5.17
N ALA A 164 -14.42 -0.50 4.31
CA ALA A 164 -13.41 -1.20 3.53
C ALA A 164 -12.32 -1.84 4.41
N ILE A 165 -11.97 -1.21 5.53
CA ILE A 165 -10.89 -1.68 6.42
C ILE A 165 -11.41 -2.67 7.46
N THR A 166 -12.57 -2.37 8.04
CA THR A 166 -13.09 -3.09 9.22
C THR A 166 -14.19 -4.09 8.90
N GLY A 167 -14.83 -3.98 7.73
CA GLY A 167 -16.01 -4.78 7.37
C GLY A 167 -17.31 -4.33 8.05
N ARG A 168 -17.29 -3.26 8.86
CA ARG A 168 -18.45 -2.71 9.59
C ARG A 168 -18.68 -1.23 9.25
N SER A 169 -19.89 -0.73 9.41
CA SER A 169 -20.16 0.70 9.18
C SER A 169 -19.56 1.57 10.29
N ALA A 170 -19.35 2.86 10.02
CA ALA A 170 -18.89 3.80 11.05
C ALA A 170 -19.93 3.93 12.18
N GLU A 171 -21.20 3.88 11.82
CA GLU A 171 -22.35 3.90 12.72
C GLU A 171 -22.35 2.71 13.69
N ASP A 172 -22.05 1.49 13.20
CA ASP A 172 -21.93 0.31 14.06
C ASP A 172 -20.80 0.46 15.08
N TRP A 173 -19.69 1.08 14.68
CA TRP A 173 -18.56 1.37 15.57
C TRP A 173 -18.89 2.47 16.58
N ALA A 174 -19.65 3.49 16.18
CA ALA A 174 -20.12 4.54 17.08
C ALA A 174 -21.16 4.01 18.08
N ALA A 175 -22.05 3.12 17.66
CA ALA A 175 -22.99 2.45 18.54
C ALA A 175 -22.28 1.53 19.54
N ALA A 176 -21.30 0.74 19.08
CA ALA A 176 -20.49 -0.12 19.94
C ALA A 176 -19.67 0.67 20.97
N ALA A 177 -19.18 1.87 20.62
CA ALA A 177 -18.49 2.73 21.58
C ALA A 177 -19.37 3.17 22.76
N LYS A 178 -20.70 3.20 22.59
CA LYS A 178 -21.66 3.57 23.64
C LYS A 178 -22.09 2.39 24.52
N ALA A 179 -21.96 1.16 24.03
CA ALA A 179 -22.56 -0.05 24.62
C ALA A 179 -21.61 -0.86 25.53
N GLU A 180 -20.67 -0.20 26.22
CA GLU A 180 -19.48 -0.76 26.87
C GLU A 180 -18.42 -1.32 25.89
N PRO A 181 -17.11 -1.26 26.22
CA PRO A 181 -16.03 -1.58 25.28
C PRO A 181 -15.89 -3.09 25.06
N LYS A 182 -16.86 -3.70 24.37
CA LYS A 182 -16.76 -5.09 23.91
C LYS A 182 -15.97 -5.15 22.61
N GLY A 183 -14.71 -5.57 22.74
CA GLY A 183 -13.92 -6.21 21.70
C GLY A 183 -13.51 -5.30 20.54
N ASP A 184 -12.21 -5.07 20.43
CA ASP A 184 -11.61 -4.50 19.24
C ASP A 184 -11.72 -5.47 18.04
N LEU A 185 -11.15 -5.13 16.88
CA LEU A 185 -11.12 -6.04 15.73
C LEU A 185 -10.44 -7.38 16.09
N ALA A 186 -11.22 -8.47 16.08
CA ALA A 186 -10.68 -9.82 16.21
C ALA A 186 -10.12 -10.29 14.86
N GLU A 187 -8.87 -10.74 14.87
CA GLU A 187 -8.18 -11.27 13.70
C GLU A 187 -7.62 -12.67 14.00
N PRO A 188 -7.69 -13.62 13.05
CA PRO A 188 -7.06 -14.92 13.23
C PRO A 188 -5.57 -14.78 13.53
N ALA A 189 -5.09 -15.52 14.53
CA ALA A 189 -3.68 -15.55 14.88
C ALA A 189 -2.83 -15.97 13.66
N GLY A 190 -1.68 -15.31 13.47
CA GLY A 190 -0.76 -15.63 12.37
C GLY A 190 -1.15 -15.06 11.00
N THR A 191 -2.16 -14.20 10.92
CA THR A 191 -2.49 -13.49 9.68
C THR A 191 -1.28 -12.66 9.19
N ARG A 192 -0.94 -12.82 7.91
CA ARG A 192 0.21 -12.16 7.28
C ARG A 192 -0.21 -11.07 6.30
N CYS A 193 0.58 -10.01 6.20
CA CYS A 193 0.32 -8.89 5.29
C CYS A 193 0.18 -9.36 3.83
N LEU A 194 1.07 -10.22 3.35
CA LEU A 194 1.03 -10.72 1.96
C LEU A 194 -0.27 -11.50 1.66
N GLN A 195 -0.80 -12.25 2.62
CA GLN A 195 -2.07 -12.98 2.46
C GLN A 195 -3.23 -12.00 2.32
N VAL A 196 -3.24 -10.96 3.16
CA VAL A 196 -4.27 -9.91 3.12
C VAL A 196 -4.20 -9.14 1.81
N THR A 197 -3.02 -8.75 1.36
CA THR A 197 -2.80 -8.04 0.08
C THR A 197 -3.24 -8.88 -1.12
N ALA A 198 -2.94 -10.18 -1.14
CA ALA A 198 -3.41 -11.09 -2.19
C ALA A 198 -4.95 -11.13 -2.25
N ALA A 199 -5.63 -11.22 -1.11
CA ALA A 199 -7.09 -11.22 -1.05
C ALA A 199 -7.71 -9.89 -1.52
N LEU A 200 -7.08 -8.75 -1.21
CA LEU A 200 -7.52 -7.43 -1.66
C LEU A 200 -7.44 -7.27 -3.19
N ARG A 201 -6.41 -7.84 -3.81
CA ARG A 201 -6.25 -7.86 -5.28
C ARG A 201 -7.35 -8.69 -5.96
N ILE A 202 -7.72 -9.84 -5.39
CA ILE A 202 -8.78 -10.71 -5.93
C ILE A 202 -10.14 -10.01 -5.84
N ARG A 203 -10.47 -9.40 -4.70
CA ARG A 203 -11.74 -8.67 -4.53
C ARG A 203 -11.89 -7.50 -5.51
N GLY A 204 -10.83 -6.74 -5.75
CA GLY A 204 -10.83 -5.70 -6.78
C GLY A 204 -11.13 -6.23 -8.19
N ARG A 205 -10.79 -7.49 -8.46
CA ARG A 205 -11.09 -8.18 -9.73
C ARG A 205 -12.55 -8.65 -9.79
N THR A 206 -13.10 -9.20 -8.71
CA THR A 206 -14.49 -9.72 -8.66
C THR A 206 -15.57 -8.63 -8.55
N ASP A 207 -15.21 -7.40 -8.19
CA ASP A 207 -16.11 -6.25 -8.29
C ASP A 207 -16.38 -5.83 -9.75
N THR A 208 -15.62 -6.34 -10.72
CA THR A 208 -15.87 -6.19 -12.16
C THR A 208 -16.55 -7.45 -12.70
N PHE A 209 -17.72 -7.29 -13.31
CA PHE A 209 -18.48 -8.36 -13.93
C PHE A 209 -18.87 -7.97 -15.36
N PHE A 210 -18.91 -8.94 -16.27
CA PHE A 210 -19.51 -8.73 -17.58
C PHE A 210 -21.03 -8.74 -17.41
N ALA A 211 -21.68 -7.66 -17.83
CA ALA A 211 -23.11 -7.47 -17.59
C ALA A 211 -24.00 -8.23 -18.59
N GLU A 212 -23.40 -8.93 -19.57
CA GLU A 212 -24.06 -9.81 -20.54
C GLU A 212 -23.19 -11.04 -20.85
N ALA A 213 -23.81 -12.22 -20.85
CA ALA A 213 -23.16 -13.53 -21.05
C ALA A 213 -22.77 -13.82 -22.52
N ALA A 214 -23.21 -13.00 -23.48
CA ALA A 214 -22.95 -13.17 -24.91
C ALA A 214 -21.92 -12.19 -25.49
N ALA A 215 -21.19 -11.47 -24.61
CA ALA A 215 -20.25 -10.44 -25.01
C ALA A 215 -18.99 -11.03 -25.67
N VAL A 216 -18.57 -10.42 -26.79
CA VAL A 216 -17.25 -10.65 -27.39
C VAL A 216 -16.20 -10.20 -26.36
N LEU A 217 -15.56 -11.14 -25.68
CA LEU A 217 -14.52 -10.87 -24.70
C LEU A 217 -13.20 -10.64 -25.43
N ALA A 218 -12.58 -9.49 -25.21
CA ALA A 218 -11.25 -9.19 -25.73
C ALA A 218 -10.38 -8.58 -24.62
N PRO A 219 -9.07 -8.88 -24.58
CA PRO A 219 -8.15 -8.45 -23.52
C PRO A 219 -7.95 -6.93 -23.45
N TRP A 220 -8.24 -6.22 -24.54
CA TRP A 220 -8.24 -4.76 -24.61
C TRP A 220 -9.58 -4.24 -25.10
N GLY A 221 -9.87 -2.97 -24.81
CA GLY A 221 -11.01 -2.30 -25.41
C GLY A 221 -10.89 -0.79 -25.43
N VAL A 222 -11.59 -0.20 -26.41
CA VAL A 222 -11.72 1.25 -26.55
C VAL A 222 -13.02 1.69 -25.89
N GLN A 223 -12.92 2.35 -24.74
CA GLN A 223 -14.08 2.83 -23.99
C GLN A 223 -14.63 4.11 -24.62
N LEU A 224 -15.91 4.06 -25.00
CA LEU A 224 -16.62 5.17 -25.64
C LEU A 224 -17.77 5.71 -24.80
N ALA A 225 -18.29 4.92 -23.87
CA ALA A 225 -19.35 5.34 -22.98
C ALA A 225 -19.21 4.73 -21.58
N GLY A 226 -19.75 5.43 -20.58
CA GLY A 226 -19.92 4.89 -19.24
C GLY A 226 -20.98 5.64 -18.46
N ASN A 227 -21.77 4.93 -17.65
CA ASN A 227 -22.82 5.52 -16.82
C ASN A 227 -23.19 4.58 -15.65
N PHE A 228 -23.80 5.12 -14.60
CA PHE A 228 -24.37 4.32 -13.50
C PHE A 228 -25.67 3.59 -13.87
N SER A 229 -26.30 3.95 -15.00
CA SER A 229 -27.41 3.22 -15.60
C SER A 229 -26.94 2.47 -16.85
N LYS A 230 -27.20 1.15 -16.90
CA LYS A 230 -26.88 0.30 -18.06
C LYS A 230 -27.55 0.83 -19.34
N SER A 231 -28.82 1.22 -19.26
CA SER A 231 -29.58 1.71 -20.42
C SER A 231 -29.03 3.05 -20.95
N ILE A 232 -28.65 3.97 -20.07
CA ILE A 232 -28.05 5.25 -20.46
C ILE A 232 -26.65 5.03 -21.06
N ALA A 233 -25.87 4.11 -20.50
CA ALA A 233 -24.56 3.75 -21.04
C ALA A 233 -24.68 3.18 -22.46
N LEU A 234 -25.63 2.26 -22.68
CA LEU A 234 -25.90 1.68 -24.00
C LEU A 234 -26.45 2.70 -25.00
N ALA A 235 -27.37 3.58 -24.59
CA ALA A 235 -27.89 4.64 -25.46
C ALA A 235 -26.78 5.63 -25.86
N SER A 236 -25.86 5.94 -24.93
CA SER A 236 -24.68 6.77 -25.22
C SER A 236 -23.73 6.10 -26.20
N PHE A 237 -23.53 4.79 -26.07
CA PHE A 237 -22.76 4.01 -27.03
C PHE A 237 -23.45 3.96 -28.40
N GLY A 238 -24.77 3.79 -28.46
CA GLY A 238 -25.53 3.82 -29.73
C GLY A 238 -25.29 5.12 -30.50
N ARG A 239 -25.42 6.28 -29.82
CA ARG A 239 -25.09 7.58 -30.44
C ARG A 239 -23.65 7.68 -30.93
N ALA A 240 -22.70 7.10 -30.20
CA ALA A 240 -21.30 7.05 -30.62
C ALA A 240 -21.10 6.10 -31.82
N LYS A 241 -21.78 4.96 -31.85
CA LYS A 241 -21.79 4.01 -32.97
C LYS A 241 -22.31 4.68 -34.24
N ASP A 242 -23.42 5.41 -34.15
CA ASP A 242 -24.01 6.12 -35.28
C ASP A 242 -23.07 7.23 -35.79
N ARG A 243 -22.51 8.03 -34.87
CA ARG A 243 -21.58 9.12 -35.22
C ARG A 243 -20.30 8.61 -35.88
N TYR A 244 -19.79 7.46 -35.45
CA TYR A 244 -18.54 6.88 -35.95
C TYR A 244 -18.77 5.62 -36.77
N ALA A 245 -19.92 5.51 -37.46
CA ALA A 245 -20.32 4.30 -38.17
C ALA A 245 -19.26 3.82 -39.18
N ALA A 246 -18.60 4.76 -39.88
CA ALA A 246 -17.51 4.45 -40.82
C ALA A 246 -16.25 3.84 -40.16
N ILE A 247 -16.06 4.05 -38.84
CA ILE A 247 -14.91 3.55 -38.08
C ILE A 247 -15.28 2.30 -37.29
N LEU A 248 -16.48 2.26 -36.72
CA LEU A 248 -16.93 1.23 -35.78
C LEU A 248 -17.70 0.09 -36.46
N GLY A 249 -18.29 0.33 -37.63
CA GLY A 249 -19.11 -0.64 -38.34
C GLY A 249 -20.17 -1.28 -37.44
N ASP A 250 -20.37 -2.58 -37.59
CA ASP A 250 -21.33 -3.36 -36.79
C ASP A 250 -20.77 -3.99 -35.52
N VAL A 251 -19.73 -3.38 -34.95
CA VAL A 251 -19.08 -3.95 -33.77
C VAL A 251 -20.05 -4.07 -32.58
N ARG A 252 -20.08 -5.27 -31.99
CA ARG A 252 -20.79 -5.53 -30.74
C ARG A 252 -19.93 -5.07 -29.56
N PRO A 253 -20.46 -4.26 -28.64
CA PRO A 253 -19.67 -3.77 -27.52
C PRO A 253 -19.51 -4.82 -26.40
N MET A 254 -18.43 -4.70 -25.65
CA MET A 254 -18.32 -5.25 -24.30
C MET A 254 -19.03 -4.34 -23.31
N VAL A 255 -19.96 -4.90 -22.54
CA VAL A 255 -20.67 -4.22 -21.45
C VAL A 255 -20.09 -4.68 -20.10
N ILE A 256 -19.29 -3.83 -19.48
CA ILE A 256 -18.56 -4.15 -18.25
C ILE A 256 -19.19 -3.40 -17.08
N GLY A 257 -19.80 -4.11 -16.15
CA GLY A 257 -20.30 -3.57 -14.89
C GLY A 257 -19.22 -3.62 -13.81
N THR A 258 -19.05 -2.54 -13.06
CA THR A 258 -18.18 -2.54 -11.88
C THR A 258 -18.93 -2.04 -10.67
N ARG A 259 -19.00 -2.85 -9.61
CA ARG A 259 -19.51 -2.39 -8.31
C ARG A 259 -18.42 -1.59 -7.62
N LEU A 260 -18.51 -0.28 -7.70
CA LEU A 260 -17.61 0.62 -7.00
C LEU A 260 -18.08 0.75 -5.54
N ARG A 261 -17.83 -0.26 -4.70
CA ARG A 261 -18.29 -0.30 -3.28
C ARG A 261 -17.93 0.96 -2.48
N ASN A 262 -16.89 1.68 -2.89
CA ASN A 262 -16.45 2.95 -2.30
C ASN A 262 -17.21 4.21 -2.78
N ARG A 263 -18.09 4.09 -3.77
CA ARG A 263 -18.93 5.16 -4.34
C ARG A 263 -20.43 4.80 -4.34
N GLY A 264 -20.81 3.83 -3.50
CA GLY A 264 -22.19 3.33 -3.36
C GLY A 264 -22.36 1.87 -3.82
N THR A 265 -23.60 1.37 -3.78
CA THR A 265 -23.96 0.00 -4.20
C THR A 265 -24.26 -0.13 -5.68
N ARG A 266 -24.40 1.01 -6.39
CA ARG A 266 -24.74 1.04 -7.81
C ARG A 266 -23.55 0.62 -8.67
N ALA A 267 -23.81 -0.27 -9.62
CA ALA A 267 -22.82 -0.62 -10.63
C ALA A 267 -22.57 0.56 -11.58
N PHE A 268 -21.31 0.78 -11.93
CA PHE A 268 -20.93 1.65 -13.04
C PHE A 268 -20.70 0.80 -14.28
N TYR A 269 -21.46 1.06 -15.34
CA TYR A 269 -21.39 0.33 -16.60
C TYR A 269 -20.48 1.07 -17.57
N ARG A 270 -19.52 0.35 -18.14
CA ARG A 270 -18.57 0.84 -19.15
C ARG A 270 -18.82 0.08 -20.44
N ILE A 271 -18.94 0.80 -21.55
CA ILE A 271 -19.16 0.22 -22.87
C ILE A 271 -17.88 0.38 -23.69
N ARG A 272 -17.30 -0.74 -24.12
CA ARG A 272 -16.04 -0.77 -24.86
C ARG A 272 -16.20 -1.48 -26.19
N VAL A 273 -15.48 -1.00 -27.20
CA VAL A 273 -15.26 -1.75 -28.44
C VAL A 273 -14.13 -2.76 -28.19
N PRO A 274 -14.33 -4.08 -28.42
CA PRO A 274 -13.31 -5.10 -28.16
C PRO A 274 -12.10 -4.96 -29.09
N ALA A 275 -10.92 -5.29 -28.58
CA ALA A 275 -9.66 -5.37 -29.33
C ALA A 275 -8.73 -6.44 -28.75
N GLU A 276 -8.12 -7.25 -29.62
CA GLU A 276 -7.20 -8.33 -29.21
C GLU A 276 -5.86 -7.82 -28.68
N THR A 277 -5.42 -6.64 -29.14
CA THR A 277 -4.12 -6.09 -28.78
C THR A 277 -4.24 -4.62 -28.37
N ARG A 278 -3.30 -4.18 -27.53
CA ARG A 278 -3.17 -2.77 -27.15
C ARG A 278 -3.01 -1.88 -28.38
N THR A 279 -2.12 -2.25 -29.29
CA THR A 279 -1.82 -1.51 -30.53
C THR A 279 -3.07 -1.40 -31.40
N GLY A 280 -3.86 -2.48 -31.53
CA GLY A 280 -5.13 -2.44 -32.26
C GLY A 280 -6.13 -1.49 -31.63
N ALA A 281 -6.24 -1.48 -30.30
CA ALA A 281 -7.10 -0.56 -29.56
C ALA A 281 -6.64 0.91 -29.69
N GLU A 282 -5.33 1.16 -29.64
CA GLU A 282 -4.73 2.49 -29.82
C GLU A 282 -4.95 3.01 -31.25
N ALA A 283 -4.77 2.18 -32.27
CA ALA A 283 -5.05 2.54 -33.65
C ALA A 283 -6.53 2.90 -33.86
N LEU A 284 -7.44 2.11 -33.29
CA LEU A 284 -8.88 2.38 -33.34
C LEU A 284 -9.23 3.70 -32.65
N CYS A 285 -8.74 3.90 -31.42
CA CYS A 285 -8.96 5.13 -30.67
C CYS A 285 -8.33 6.36 -31.38
N GLY A 286 -7.18 6.18 -32.04
CA GLY A 286 -6.56 7.20 -32.89
C GLY A 286 -7.46 7.65 -34.04
N ARG A 287 -8.09 6.72 -34.77
CA ARG A 287 -9.05 7.06 -35.83
C ARG A 287 -10.26 7.85 -35.30
N ILE A 288 -10.79 7.45 -34.13
CA ILE A 288 -11.92 8.16 -33.49
C ILE A 288 -11.52 9.58 -33.10
N ARG A 289 -10.33 9.77 -32.52
CA ARG A 289 -9.79 11.10 -32.20
C ARG A 289 -9.53 11.95 -33.44
N GLY A 290 -9.08 11.33 -34.53
CA GLY A 290 -8.86 12.00 -35.82
C GLY A 290 -10.11 12.65 -36.40
N VAL A 291 -11.30 12.16 -36.07
CA VAL A 291 -12.59 12.76 -36.44
C VAL A 291 -13.24 13.55 -35.29
N GLY A 292 -12.44 13.99 -34.31
CA GLY A 292 -12.89 14.82 -33.18
C GLY A 292 -13.58 14.05 -32.04
N GLY A 293 -13.48 12.72 -32.02
CA GLY A 293 -14.06 11.89 -30.97
C GLY A 293 -13.18 11.72 -29.73
N ALA A 294 -13.80 11.30 -28.63
CA ALA A 294 -13.12 10.99 -27.38
C ALA A 294 -13.17 9.49 -27.09
N CYS A 295 -12.04 8.93 -26.65
CA CYS A 295 -11.91 7.52 -26.32
C CYS A 295 -10.74 7.28 -25.37
N ILE A 296 -10.81 6.17 -24.63
CA ILE A 296 -9.73 5.71 -23.73
C ILE A 296 -9.48 4.23 -24.00
N VAL A 297 -8.21 3.87 -24.20
CA VAL A 297 -7.78 2.47 -24.33
C VAL A 297 -7.52 1.90 -22.94
N LEU A 298 -8.17 0.78 -22.62
CA LEU A 298 -8.04 0.13 -21.32
C LEU A 298 -7.92 -1.39 -21.51
N LYS A 299 -7.17 -2.03 -20.61
CA LYS A 299 -7.21 -3.48 -20.43
C LYS A 299 -8.58 -3.88 -19.85
N THR A 300 -9.15 -4.97 -20.34
CA THR A 300 -10.45 -5.53 -19.90
C THR A 300 -10.25 -6.29 -18.60
#